data_AF-A0A0S8FS76-F1
#
_entry.id   AF-A0A0S8FS76-F1
#
_cell.length_a   1.000
_cell.length_b   1.000
_cell.length_c   1.000
_cell.angle_alpha   90.00
_cell.angle_beta   90.00
_cell.angle_gamma   90.00
#
_symmetry.space_group_name_H-M   'P 1'
#
loop_
_entity.id
_entity.type
_entity.pdbx_description
1 polymer ?
#
loop_
_entity_poly.entity_id
_entity_poly.type
_entity_poly.pdbx_seq_one_letter_code
_entity_poly.pdbx_strand_id
1 'polypeptide(L)'
;MNHDYTFLRACRREPVDRVPLWLMRQAGRYMPEYRALRKDRTILELCRTPELAAEVTLQPINRFDLDAAIIFADILLPLEGLAIGFHFAEGEGPIIEKPVRSPADVDGLRKFDPTDDLGYVLEAIRIVRGELEGKVPLIGFAAAPFTLASYMIEGGSSRNYLLMKSFMYQQPEAWDRLMRHVAEMT
;
A
#
# COMPACT_ATOMS: atom_id res chain seq x y z
N MET A 1 13.40 21.60 9.75
CA MET A 1 14.66 21.71 8.98
C MET A 1 14.41 21.21 7.56
N ASN A 2 14.88 21.91 6.54
CA ASN A 2 14.78 21.44 5.16
C ASN A 2 15.94 20.45 4.94
N HIS A 3 15.67 19.16 5.02
CA HIS A 3 16.70 18.13 4.85
C HIS A 3 16.97 17.91 3.36
N ASP A 4 18.24 18.05 2.96
CA ASP A 4 18.68 17.82 1.60
C ASP A 4 19.03 16.33 1.38
N TYR A 5 18.05 15.55 0.93
CA TYR A 5 18.21 14.10 0.75
C TYR A 5 18.70 13.74 -0.65
N THR A 6 19.79 12.97 -0.75
CA THR A 6 20.34 12.46 -2.02
C THR A 6 19.29 11.74 -2.87
N PHE A 7 18.44 10.92 -2.25
CA PHE A 7 17.34 10.24 -2.94
C PHE A 7 16.36 11.23 -3.60
N LEU A 8 15.92 12.28 -2.89
CA LEU A 8 14.97 13.25 -3.45
C LEU A 8 15.60 14.11 -4.56
N ARG A 9 16.88 14.48 -4.42
CA ARG A 9 17.65 15.17 -5.48
C ARG A 9 17.71 14.34 -6.75
N ALA A 10 18.06 13.07 -6.62
CA ALA A 10 18.10 12.15 -7.76
C ALA A 10 16.73 12.00 -8.44
N CYS A 11 15.63 11.88 -7.66
CA CYS A 11 14.27 11.87 -8.20
C CYS A 11 13.91 13.14 -8.99
N ARG A 12 14.48 14.29 -8.61
CA ARG A 12 14.29 15.58 -9.30
C ARG A 12 15.27 15.80 -10.47
N ARG A 13 16.15 14.83 -10.73
CA ARG A 13 17.24 14.91 -11.74
C ARG A 13 18.28 15.98 -11.41
N GLU A 14 18.45 16.28 -10.13
CA GLU A 14 19.51 17.16 -9.66
C GLU A 14 20.83 16.37 -9.55
N PRO A 15 22.01 17.01 -9.68
CA PRO A 15 23.29 16.35 -9.49
C PRO A 15 23.39 15.69 -8.10
N VAL A 16 24.06 14.55 -7.99
CA VAL A 16 24.31 13.84 -6.72
C VAL A 16 25.71 13.22 -6.74
N ASP A 17 26.36 13.12 -5.58
CA ASP A 17 27.74 12.63 -5.48
C ASP A 17 27.86 11.10 -5.64
N ARG A 18 26.75 10.39 -5.40
CA ARG A 18 26.61 8.95 -5.65
C ARG A 18 25.17 8.61 -6.00
N VAL A 19 24.97 7.47 -6.66
CA VAL A 19 23.63 6.92 -6.96
C VAL A 19 22.97 6.49 -5.65
N PRO A 20 21.77 7.02 -5.30
CA PRO A 20 21.06 6.59 -4.11
C PRO A 20 20.40 5.22 -4.32
N LEU A 21 20.32 4.43 -3.25
CA LEU A 21 19.80 3.05 -3.25
C LEU A 21 18.74 2.85 -2.17
N TRP A 22 17.62 2.26 -2.58
CA TRP A 22 16.64 1.61 -1.69
C TRP A 22 16.14 0.36 -2.41
N LEU A 23 15.50 -0.57 -1.68
CA LEU A 23 15.06 -1.84 -2.26
C LEU A 23 13.57 -2.04 -2.05
N MET A 24 12.86 -2.41 -3.12
CA MET A 24 11.47 -2.86 -3.00
C MET A 24 11.41 -4.09 -2.07
N ARG A 25 10.50 -4.05 -1.10
CA ARG A 25 10.40 -5.06 -0.02
C ARG A 25 11.68 -5.16 0.85
N GLN A 26 12.37 -4.04 1.07
CA GLN A 26 13.51 -3.96 2.00
C GLN A 26 13.17 -4.39 3.42
N ALA A 27 11.93 -4.19 3.87
CA ALA A 27 11.40 -4.81 5.07
C ALA A 27 10.64 -6.08 4.67
N GLY A 28 11.13 -7.27 5.05
CA GLY A 28 10.48 -8.50 4.63
C GLY A 28 11.14 -9.80 5.09
N ARG A 29 10.59 -10.91 4.61
CA ARG A 29 10.87 -12.29 5.06
C ARG A 29 12.32 -12.73 5.00
N TYR A 30 13.20 -12.04 4.28
CA TYR A 30 14.63 -12.35 4.27
C TYR A 30 15.30 -12.00 5.62
N MET A 31 14.73 -11.03 6.36
CA MET A 31 15.24 -10.58 7.66
C MET A 31 14.73 -11.47 8.80
N PRO A 32 15.61 -12.02 9.66
CA PRO A 32 15.23 -12.79 10.85
C PRO A 32 14.27 -12.04 11.80
N GLU A 33 14.53 -10.75 12.05
CA GLU A 33 13.75 -9.85 12.89
C GLU A 33 12.32 -9.66 12.38
N TYR A 34 12.13 -9.50 11.06
CA TYR A 34 10.81 -9.48 10.43
C TYR A 34 10.08 -10.82 10.63
N ARG A 35 10.76 -11.95 10.42
CA ARG A 35 10.16 -13.28 10.58
C ARG A 35 9.71 -13.53 12.02
N ALA A 36 10.47 -13.03 13.01
CA ALA A 36 10.11 -13.13 14.42
C ALA A 36 8.78 -12.39 14.71
N LEU A 37 8.62 -11.16 14.20
CA LEU A 37 7.37 -10.40 14.36
C LEU A 37 6.19 -11.06 13.65
N ARG A 38 6.40 -11.57 12.43
CA ARG A 38 5.37 -12.15 11.56
C ARG A 38 4.90 -13.54 12.00
N LYS A 39 5.66 -14.22 12.88
CA LYS A 39 5.38 -15.60 13.32
C LYS A 39 3.99 -15.72 13.96
N ASP A 40 3.63 -14.77 14.80
CA ASP A 40 2.41 -14.82 15.62
C ASP A 40 1.40 -13.72 15.25
N ARG A 41 1.59 -13.05 14.10
CA ARG A 41 0.76 -11.92 13.66
C ARG A 41 0.55 -11.93 12.17
N THR A 42 -0.66 -11.61 11.70
CA THR A 42 -0.98 -11.43 10.28
C THR A 42 -0.33 -10.15 9.71
N ILE A 43 -0.30 -10.04 8.37
CA ILE A 43 0.21 -8.81 7.74
C ILE A 43 -0.68 -7.61 8.05
N LEU A 44 -2.00 -7.80 8.09
CA LEU A 44 -2.94 -6.74 8.44
C LEU A 44 -2.79 -6.31 9.89
N GLU A 45 -2.57 -7.24 10.82
CA GLU A 45 -2.29 -6.88 12.22
C GLU A 45 -1.03 -6.03 12.36
N LEU A 46 0.04 -6.37 11.62
CA LEU A 46 1.25 -5.55 11.57
C LEU A 46 0.99 -4.16 10.98
N CYS A 47 0.23 -4.08 9.88
CA CYS A 47 -0.11 -2.80 9.25
C CYS A 47 -1.03 -1.94 10.14
N ARG A 48 -2.01 -2.55 10.83
CA ARG A 48 -3.00 -1.87 11.68
C ARG A 48 -2.46 -1.42 13.02
N THR A 49 -1.28 -1.88 13.41
CA THR A 49 -0.61 -1.48 14.65
C THR A 49 0.53 -0.51 14.31
N PRO A 50 0.35 0.82 14.49
CA PRO A 50 1.30 1.83 14.03
C PRO A 50 2.75 1.59 14.49
N GLU A 51 2.93 1.17 15.73
CA GLU A 51 4.24 0.91 16.33
C GLU A 51 4.93 -0.29 15.69
N LEU A 52 4.17 -1.35 15.36
CA LEU A 52 4.73 -2.53 14.69
C LEU A 52 5.05 -2.24 13.23
N ALA A 53 4.20 -1.49 12.53
CA ALA A 53 4.49 -1.02 11.17
C ALA A 53 5.77 -0.17 11.15
N ALA A 54 5.92 0.73 12.13
CA ALA A 54 7.11 1.55 12.28
C ALA A 54 8.37 0.73 12.56
N GLU A 55 8.30 -0.21 13.52
CA GLU A 55 9.40 -1.13 13.83
C GLU A 55 9.86 -1.86 12.56
N VAL A 56 8.91 -2.44 11.82
CA VAL A 56 9.20 -3.16 10.57
C VAL A 56 9.83 -2.25 9.51
N THR A 57 9.36 -1.01 9.37
CA THR A 57 9.95 -0.03 8.43
C THR A 57 11.41 0.31 8.78
N LEU A 58 11.74 0.42 10.06
CA LEU A 58 13.06 0.84 10.53
C LEU A 58 14.10 -0.29 10.50
N GLN A 59 13.69 -1.55 10.58
CA GLN A 59 14.59 -2.73 10.52
C GLN A 59 15.69 -2.62 9.42
N PRO A 60 15.35 -2.42 8.13
CA PRO A 60 16.37 -2.30 7.07
C PRO A 60 17.23 -1.04 7.21
N ILE A 61 16.68 0.07 7.70
CA ILE A 61 17.41 1.35 7.88
C ILE A 61 18.45 1.26 9.02
N ASN A 62 18.20 0.38 9.99
CA ASN A 62 19.13 0.10 11.09
C ASN A 62 20.22 -0.89 10.70
N ARG A 63 20.02 -1.65 9.61
CA ARG A 63 20.93 -2.71 9.18
C ARG A 63 21.80 -2.33 7.99
N PHE A 64 21.31 -1.45 7.13
CA PHE A 64 21.94 -1.07 5.87
C PHE A 64 21.96 0.44 5.70
N ASP A 65 22.96 0.95 4.99
CA ASP A 65 23.07 2.36 4.61
C ASP A 65 22.23 2.64 3.35
N LEU A 66 20.90 2.56 3.49
CA LEU A 66 19.93 2.86 2.42
C LEU A 66 19.64 4.36 2.39
N ASP A 67 19.29 4.88 1.21
CA ASP A 67 19.01 6.30 0.98
C ASP A 67 17.54 6.68 1.12
N ALA A 68 16.66 5.72 1.38
CA ALA A 68 15.25 5.95 1.65
C ALA A 68 14.64 4.82 2.50
N ALA A 69 13.70 5.20 3.35
CA ALA A 69 12.76 4.27 3.97
C ALA A 69 11.48 4.22 3.14
N ILE A 70 10.78 3.09 3.16
CA ILE A 70 9.42 2.96 2.63
C ILE A 70 8.52 2.44 3.74
N ILE A 71 7.37 3.08 3.95
CA ILE A 71 6.44 2.69 5.01
C ILE A 71 6.03 1.23 4.84
N PHE A 72 5.90 0.49 5.95
CA PHE A 72 5.36 -0.86 5.92
C PHE A 72 3.83 -0.78 5.90
N ALA A 73 3.26 -1.04 4.73
CA ALA A 73 1.83 -1.09 4.48
C ALA A 73 1.54 -2.15 3.41
N ASP A 74 0.26 -2.34 3.06
CA ASP A 74 -0.14 -3.14 1.89
C ASP A 74 -0.85 -2.25 0.87
N ILE A 75 -0.70 -2.56 -0.43
CA ILE A 75 -1.35 -1.78 -1.50
C ILE A 75 -2.87 -1.85 -1.43
N LEU A 76 -3.44 -2.86 -0.77
CA LEU A 76 -4.89 -3.13 -0.72
C LEU A 76 -5.58 -2.54 0.50
N LEU A 77 -4.86 -1.92 1.45
CA LEU A 77 -5.48 -1.32 2.63
C LEU A 77 -6.62 -0.33 2.33
N PRO A 78 -6.58 0.50 1.27
CA PRO A 78 -7.72 1.37 0.93
C PRO A 78 -9.04 0.62 0.71
N LEU A 79 -8.99 -0.66 0.32
CA LEU A 79 -10.18 -1.49 0.13
C LEU A 79 -10.93 -1.80 1.44
N GLU A 80 -10.27 -1.69 2.61
CA GLU A 80 -10.93 -1.82 3.91
C GLU A 80 -12.03 -0.76 4.08
N GLY A 81 -11.80 0.44 3.54
CA GLY A 81 -12.76 1.54 3.58
C GLY A 81 -13.97 1.32 2.67
N LEU A 82 -13.89 0.50 1.63
CA LEU A 82 -14.96 0.44 0.62
C LEU A 82 -16.17 -0.44 1.00
N ALA A 83 -16.19 -1.02 2.20
CA ALA A 83 -17.26 -1.92 2.68
C ALA A 83 -17.48 -3.18 1.81
N ILE A 84 -16.46 -3.60 1.07
CA ILE A 84 -16.47 -4.78 0.18
C ILE A 84 -15.95 -6.07 0.84
N GLY A 85 -15.58 -6.02 2.13
CA GLY A 85 -15.10 -7.17 2.91
C GLY A 85 -13.74 -7.68 2.44
N PHE A 86 -12.68 -6.89 2.66
CA PHE A 86 -11.31 -7.26 2.32
C PHE A 86 -10.60 -7.96 3.49
N HIS A 87 -10.00 -9.13 3.23
CA HIS A 87 -9.12 -9.83 4.16
C HIS A 87 -8.07 -10.67 3.43
N PHE A 88 -7.04 -11.14 4.15
CA PHE A 88 -6.11 -12.14 3.62
C PHE A 88 -6.46 -13.53 4.15
N ALA A 89 -6.63 -14.49 3.25
CA ALA A 89 -6.72 -15.90 3.60
C ALA A 89 -5.33 -16.56 3.60
N GLU A 90 -5.14 -17.49 4.53
CA GLU A 90 -3.87 -18.21 4.67
C GLU A 90 -3.60 -19.06 3.42
N GLY A 91 -2.46 -18.81 2.75
CA GLY A 91 -2.07 -19.51 1.53
C GLY A 91 -2.79 -19.08 0.24
N GLU A 92 -3.93 -18.39 0.32
CA GLU A 92 -4.75 -18.01 -0.85
C GLU A 92 -4.61 -16.54 -1.25
N GLY A 93 -4.08 -15.69 -0.37
CA GLY A 93 -3.85 -14.27 -0.66
C GLY A 93 -5.06 -13.38 -0.35
N PRO A 94 -5.18 -12.22 -1.00
CA PRO A 94 -6.26 -11.28 -0.72
C PRO A 94 -7.60 -11.77 -1.25
N ILE A 95 -8.64 -11.65 -0.45
CA ILE A 95 -10.03 -12.00 -0.76
C ILE A 95 -10.90 -10.75 -0.62
N ILE A 96 -11.82 -10.56 -1.57
CA ILE A 96 -12.89 -9.57 -1.51
C ILE A 96 -14.22 -10.33 -1.43
N GLU A 97 -14.94 -10.18 -0.32
CA GLU A 97 -16.21 -10.88 -0.05
C GLU A 97 -17.33 -10.42 -0.98
N LYS A 98 -17.37 -9.12 -1.31
CA LYS A 98 -18.37 -8.50 -2.18
C LYS A 98 -17.69 -7.90 -3.40
N PRO A 99 -17.25 -8.73 -4.37
CA PRO A 99 -16.59 -8.23 -5.56
C PRO A 99 -17.56 -7.42 -6.43
N VAL A 100 -17.04 -6.43 -7.14
CA VAL A 100 -17.79 -5.60 -8.09
C VAL A 100 -18.13 -6.44 -9.32
N ARG A 101 -19.42 -6.66 -9.58
CA ARG A 101 -19.91 -7.47 -10.72
C ARG A 101 -20.80 -6.69 -11.68
N SER A 102 -21.33 -5.55 -11.25
CA SER A 102 -22.32 -4.76 -11.97
C SER A 102 -22.12 -3.25 -11.77
N PRO A 103 -22.71 -2.41 -12.64
CA PRO A 103 -22.75 -0.96 -12.42
C PRO A 103 -23.33 -0.56 -11.06
N ALA A 104 -24.33 -1.30 -10.56
CA ALA A 104 -24.94 -1.03 -9.26
C ALA A 104 -23.96 -1.26 -8.10
N ASP A 105 -23.04 -2.23 -8.23
CA ASP A 105 -22.00 -2.45 -7.21
C ASP A 105 -21.01 -1.28 -7.15
N VAL A 106 -20.71 -0.66 -8.30
CA VAL A 106 -19.87 0.55 -8.36
C VAL A 106 -20.57 1.72 -7.68
N ASP A 107 -21.87 1.90 -7.97
CA ASP A 107 -22.65 3.01 -7.41
C ASP A 107 -22.91 2.83 -5.90
N GLY A 108 -22.81 1.60 -5.39
CA GLY A 108 -22.93 1.27 -3.97
C GLY A 108 -21.63 1.39 -3.16
N LEU A 109 -20.49 1.72 -3.77
CA LEU A 109 -19.22 1.87 -3.07
C LEU A 109 -19.28 3.04 -2.08
N ARG A 110 -18.82 2.81 -0.85
CA ARG A 110 -18.75 3.86 0.16
C ARG A 110 -17.67 4.87 -0.23
N LYS A 111 -17.92 6.15 0.04
CA LYS A 111 -16.89 7.18 -0.02
C LYS A 111 -15.77 6.90 0.99
N PHE A 112 -14.54 6.93 0.52
CA PHE A 112 -13.32 6.75 1.31
C PHE A 112 -12.87 8.06 1.97
N ASP A 113 -12.42 8.00 3.23
CA ASP A 113 -11.71 9.08 3.92
C ASP A 113 -10.42 8.52 4.53
N PRO A 114 -9.23 8.97 4.10
CA PRO A 114 -7.97 8.43 4.60
C PRO A 114 -7.76 8.65 6.11
N THR A 115 -8.40 9.67 6.70
CA THR A 115 -8.28 9.97 8.13
C THR A 115 -9.01 8.92 8.96
N ASP A 116 -10.22 8.56 8.53
CA ASP A 116 -11.07 7.59 9.22
C ASP A 116 -10.66 6.15 8.89
N ASP A 117 -10.35 5.90 7.61
CA ASP A 117 -10.17 4.54 7.08
C ASP A 117 -8.73 4.03 7.19
N LEU A 118 -7.75 4.94 7.12
CA LEU A 118 -6.32 4.62 7.18
C LEU A 118 -5.60 5.43 8.26
N GLY A 119 -6.31 5.88 9.31
CA GLY A 119 -5.73 6.65 10.41
C GLY A 119 -4.52 5.97 11.05
N TYR A 120 -4.53 4.63 11.12
CA TYR A 120 -3.40 3.85 11.61
C TYR A 120 -2.16 3.90 10.70
N VAL A 121 -2.34 4.00 9.37
CA VAL A 121 -1.23 4.18 8.42
C VAL A 121 -0.64 5.58 8.57
N LEU A 122 -1.50 6.59 8.71
CA LEU A 122 -1.06 7.97 8.94
C LEU A 122 -0.27 8.08 10.25
N GLU A 123 -0.69 7.36 11.30
CA GLU A 123 0.04 7.31 12.56
C GLU A 123 1.39 6.59 12.43
N ALA A 124 1.44 5.46 11.73
CA ALA A 124 2.71 4.77 11.44
C ALA A 124 3.68 5.69 10.70
N ILE A 125 3.20 6.47 9.72
CA ILE A 125 4.00 7.48 9.01
C ILE A 125 4.55 8.53 9.97
N ARG A 126 3.74 9.02 10.93
CA ARG A 126 4.21 10.00 11.93
C ARG A 126 5.29 9.43 12.82
N ILE A 127 5.10 8.21 13.34
CA ILE A 127 6.08 7.52 14.18
C ILE A 127 7.39 7.34 13.41
N VAL A 128 7.34 6.73 12.23
CA VAL A 128 8.55 6.51 11.40
C VAL A 128 9.23 7.84 11.08
N ARG A 129 8.47 8.89 10.75
CA ARG A 129 9.07 10.18 10.42
C ARG A 129 9.80 10.79 11.62
N GLY A 130 9.28 10.60 12.84
CA GLY A 130 9.94 10.98 14.08
C GLY A 130 11.24 10.19 14.30
N GLU A 131 11.15 8.86 14.28
CA GLU A 131 12.27 7.93 14.51
C GLU A 131 13.39 8.02 13.48
N LEU A 132 13.06 8.40 12.23
CA LEU A 132 14.09 8.63 11.21
C LEU A 132 14.98 9.83 11.53
N GLU A 133 14.52 10.78 12.36
CA GLU A 133 15.28 11.98 12.78
C GLU A 133 15.95 12.74 11.63
N GLY A 134 15.36 12.69 10.44
CA GLY A 134 15.93 13.32 9.25
C GLY A 134 17.13 12.60 8.63
N LYS A 135 17.42 11.34 8.98
CA LYS A 135 18.46 10.49 8.39
C LYS A 135 18.22 10.21 6.90
N VAL A 136 17.00 9.81 6.55
CA VAL A 136 16.57 9.50 5.18
C VAL A 136 15.14 9.98 4.93
N PRO A 137 14.72 10.22 3.67
CA PRO A 137 13.32 10.46 3.36
C PRO A 137 12.48 9.19 3.57
N LEU A 138 11.18 9.37 3.83
CA LEU A 138 10.19 8.31 3.93
C LEU A 138 9.31 8.31 2.68
N ILE A 139 9.23 7.17 2.00
CA ILE A 139 8.38 6.92 0.85
C ILE A 139 7.02 6.41 1.34
N GLY A 140 5.96 7.12 0.99
CA GLY A 140 4.58 6.59 1.01
C GLY A 140 4.24 5.93 -0.32
N PHE A 141 3.23 5.05 -0.35
CA PHE A 141 2.79 4.41 -1.58
C PHE A 141 1.32 4.00 -1.52
N ALA A 142 0.73 3.83 -2.69
CA ALA A 142 -0.60 3.24 -2.90
C ALA A 142 -0.58 2.45 -4.22
N ALA A 143 -1.55 1.54 -4.41
CA ALA A 143 -1.75 0.92 -5.72
C ALA A 143 -2.36 1.90 -6.72
N ALA A 144 -2.02 1.73 -8.00
CA ALA A 144 -2.69 2.45 -9.07
C ALA A 144 -4.18 2.03 -9.18
N PRO A 145 -5.07 2.90 -9.66
CA PRO A 145 -6.51 2.61 -9.73
C PRO A 145 -6.87 1.33 -10.46
N PHE A 146 -6.21 1.07 -11.59
CA PHE A 146 -6.38 -0.17 -12.35
C PHE A 146 -6.06 -1.42 -11.52
N THR A 147 -5.01 -1.36 -10.69
CA THR A 147 -4.60 -2.49 -9.86
C THR A 147 -5.62 -2.76 -8.77
N LEU A 148 -6.09 -1.73 -8.06
CA LEU A 148 -7.14 -1.90 -7.05
C LEU A 148 -8.44 -2.45 -7.65
N ALA A 149 -8.89 -1.87 -8.76
CA ALA A 149 -10.09 -2.33 -9.45
C ALA A 149 -9.98 -3.79 -9.92
N SER A 150 -8.77 -4.26 -10.26
CA SER A 150 -8.57 -5.66 -10.60
C SER A 150 -8.91 -6.58 -9.42
N TYR A 151 -8.48 -6.26 -8.20
CA TYR A 151 -8.85 -7.03 -7.01
C TYR A 151 -10.35 -6.90 -6.70
N MET A 152 -10.89 -5.67 -6.80
CA MET A 152 -12.30 -5.40 -6.54
C MET A 152 -13.22 -6.22 -7.45
N ILE A 153 -12.89 -6.36 -8.74
CA ILE A 153 -13.72 -7.08 -9.72
C ILE A 153 -13.42 -8.58 -9.73
N GLU A 154 -12.15 -8.97 -9.66
CA GLU A 154 -11.78 -10.40 -9.71
C GLU A 154 -12.16 -11.12 -8.41
N GLY A 155 -12.19 -10.41 -7.27
CA GLY A 155 -12.44 -10.97 -5.95
C GLY A 155 -11.16 -11.43 -5.22
N GLY A 156 -10.00 -11.20 -5.83
CA GLY A 156 -8.71 -11.67 -5.34
C GLY A 156 -7.66 -11.63 -6.45
N SER A 157 -6.58 -12.40 -6.29
CA SER A 157 -5.54 -12.47 -7.32
C SER A 157 -6.07 -13.16 -8.60
N SER A 158 -5.72 -12.61 -9.77
CA SER A 158 -6.09 -13.18 -11.06
C SER A 158 -4.90 -13.15 -12.00
N ARG A 159 -4.71 -14.24 -12.76
CA ARG A 159 -3.62 -14.31 -13.77
C ARG A 159 -4.01 -13.64 -15.09
N ASN A 160 -5.29 -13.72 -15.44
CA ASN A 160 -5.77 -13.38 -16.79
C ASN A 160 -6.65 -12.11 -16.80
N TYR A 161 -7.19 -11.73 -15.63
CA TYR A 161 -8.04 -10.56 -15.44
C TYR A 161 -9.29 -10.57 -16.34
N LEU A 162 -9.91 -11.76 -16.49
CA LEU A 162 -11.00 -11.95 -17.43
C LEU A 162 -12.25 -11.16 -17.01
N LEU A 163 -12.58 -11.15 -15.72
CA LEU A 163 -13.76 -10.49 -15.20
C LEU A 163 -13.61 -8.97 -15.29
N MET A 164 -12.43 -8.47 -14.91
CA MET A 164 -12.07 -7.06 -15.01
C MET A 164 -12.11 -6.57 -16.46
N LYS A 165 -11.49 -7.29 -17.39
CA LYS A 165 -11.49 -6.92 -18.82
C LYS A 165 -12.90 -6.99 -19.40
N SER A 166 -13.67 -8.04 -19.09
CA SER A 166 -15.06 -8.15 -19.52
C SER A 166 -15.89 -6.98 -19.00
N PHE A 167 -15.74 -6.60 -17.72
CA PHE A 167 -16.41 -5.43 -17.16
C PHE A 167 -15.99 -4.13 -17.86
N MET A 168 -14.70 -3.92 -18.05
CA MET A 168 -14.15 -2.74 -18.75
C MET A 168 -14.71 -2.59 -20.17
N TYR A 169 -14.82 -3.69 -20.93
CA TYR A 169 -15.31 -3.65 -22.32
C TYR A 169 -16.83 -3.62 -22.43
N GLN A 170 -17.56 -4.28 -21.53
CA GLN A 170 -19.02 -4.38 -21.60
C GLN A 170 -19.74 -3.26 -20.84
N GLN A 171 -19.09 -2.64 -19.86
CA GLN A 171 -19.66 -1.61 -18.98
C GLN A 171 -18.74 -0.36 -18.92
N PRO A 172 -18.41 0.28 -20.07
CA PRO A 172 -17.40 1.34 -20.12
C PRO A 172 -17.74 2.56 -19.25
N GLU A 173 -19.02 2.91 -19.11
CA GLU A 173 -19.44 4.03 -18.26
C GLU A 173 -19.29 3.71 -16.77
N ALA A 174 -19.62 2.48 -16.35
CA ALA A 174 -19.44 2.05 -14.96
C ALA A 174 -17.95 1.87 -14.62
N TRP A 175 -17.16 1.40 -15.59
CA TRP A 175 -15.70 1.34 -15.50
C TRP A 175 -15.10 2.73 -15.28
N ASP A 176 -15.53 3.75 -16.03
CA ASP A 176 -15.07 5.13 -15.84
C ASP A 176 -15.42 5.66 -14.44
N ARG A 177 -16.65 5.42 -13.95
CA ARG A 177 -17.03 5.78 -12.58
C ARG A 177 -16.17 5.08 -11.53
N LEU A 178 -15.90 3.78 -11.70
CA LEU A 178 -15.02 3.02 -10.81
C LEU A 178 -13.60 3.60 -10.83
N MET A 179 -13.04 3.89 -12.00
CA MET A 179 -11.71 4.50 -12.12
C MET A 179 -11.61 5.84 -11.42
N ARG A 180 -12.61 6.72 -11.60
CA ARG A 180 -12.65 8.01 -10.90
C ARG A 180 -12.72 7.84 -9.38
N HIS A 181 -13.61 6.97 -8.91
CA HIS A 181 -13.78 6.71 -7.48
C HIS A 181 -12.47 6.19 -6.85
N VAL A 182 -11.81 5.23 -7.49
CA VAL A 182 -10.56 4.68 -6.98
C VAL A 182 -9.41 5.69 -7.11
N ALA A 183 -9.38 6.51 -8.16
CA ALA A 183 -8.38 7.57 -8.32
C ALA A 183 -8.53 8.70 -7.29
N GLU A 184 -9.74 9.00 -6.82
CA GLU A 184 -9.95 9.96 -5.72
C GLU A 184 -9.46 9.42 -4.37
N MET A 185 -9.39 8.10 -4.22
CA MET A 185 -8.96 7.42 -2.99
C MET A 185 -7.43 7.28 -2.87
N THR A 186 -6.68 7.30 -3.99
CA THR A 186 -5.25 6.99 -4.05
C THR A 186 -4.40 8.15 -4.55
#